data_AF-A0A4V2E7X2-F1
#
_entry.id   AF-A0A4V2E7X2-F1
#
_cell.length_a   1.000
_cell.length_b   1.000
_cell.length_c   1.000
_cell.angle_alpha   90.00
_cell.angle_beta   90.00
_cell.angle_gamma   90.00
#
_symmetry.space_group_name_H-M   'P 1'
#
loop_
_entity.id
_entity.type
_entity.pdbx_description
1 polymer ?
#
loop_
_entity_poly.entity_id
_entity_poly.type
_entity_poly.pdbx_seq_one_letter_code
_entity_poly.pdbx_strand_id
1 'polypeptide(L)'
;MNDELLLPRAAQVFISFVALLRSNGFAVAPEQTTAFLAAIELLGPRSLEHIRRAGLATLAPPPERRATYDRLFDIHFRGAEAIERAEGEDEDIVRLQEEGRGEDEPPLADGANESGLA
;
A
#
# COMPACT_ATOMS: atom_id res chain seq x y z
N MET A 1 -16.18 9.59 -19.37
CA MET A 1 -15.80 8.21 -19.02
C MET A 1 -14.29 8.12 -19.17
N ASN A 2 -13.53 8.58 -18.17
CA ASN A 2 -12.07 8.51 -18.17
C ASN A 2 -11.62 7.40 -17.22
N ASP A 3 -11.88 6.17 -17.62
CA ASP A 3 -11.19 4.98 -17.11
C ASP A 3 -9.99 4.68 -18.03
N GLU A 4 -9.32 5.73 -18.52
CA GLU A 4 -8.17 5.63 -19.40
C GLU A 4 -6.95 5.18 -18.57
N LEU A 5 -6.84 3.87 -18.38
CA LEU A 5 -5.59 3.15 -18.13
C LEU A 5 -4.85 3.55 -16.83
N LEU A 6 -5.55 3.67 -15.71
CA LEU A 6 -4.88 3.65 -14.42
C LEU A 6 -4.27 2.27 -14.18
N LEU A 7 -2.95 2.22 -14.09
CA LEU A 7 -2.24 0.99 -13.74
C LEU A 7 -2.76 0.47 -12.39
N PRO A 8 -2.95 -0.85 -12.24
CA PRO A 8 -3.29 -1.44 -10.95
C PRO A 8 -2.31 -0.95 -9.88
N ARG A 9 -2.80 -0.62 -8.67
CA ARG A 9 -1.97 -0.08 -7.57
C ARG A 9 -0.71 -0.93 -7.34
N ALA A 10 -0.85 -2.26 -7.35
CA ALA A 10 0.25 -3.20 -7.21
C ALA A 10 1.33 -3.08 -8.31
N ALA A 11 0.98 -2.67 -9.53
CA ALA A 11 1.94 -2.46 -10.62
C ALA A 11 2.68 -1.11 -10.51
N GLN A 12 2.08 -0.12 -9.84
CA GLN A 12 2.63 1.24 -9.76
C GLN A 12 3.98 1.26 -9.04
N VAL A 13 4.17 0.45 -7.99
CA VAL A 13 5.44 0.38 -7.26
C VAL A 13 6.58 -0.08 -8.17
N PHE A 14 6.34 -1.04 -9.06
CA PHE A 14 7.34 -1.56 -9.99
C PHE A 14 7.67 -0.56 -11.10
N ILE A 15 6.66 0.11 -11.64
CA ILE A 15 6.86 1.15 -12.66
C ILE A 15 7.61 2.36 -12.08
N SER A 16 7.28 2.75 -10.85
CA SER A 16 7.94 3.86 -10.15
C SER A 16 9.43 3.56 -9.90
N PHE A 17 9.77 2.30 -9.60
CA PHE A 17 11.17 1.88 -9.51
C PHE A 17 11.91 2.07 -10.84
N VAL A 18 11.28 1.69 -11.96
CA VAL A 18 11.89 1.89 -13.29
C VAL A 18 12.05 3.37 -13.63
N ALA A 19 11.07 4.22 -13.25
CA ALA A 19 11.20 5.66 -13.38
C ALA A 19 12.38 6.21 -12.56
N LEU A 20 12.56 5.74 -11.32
CA LEU A 20 13.70 6.07 -10.46
C LEU A 20 15.03 5.65 -11.08
N LEU A 21 15.12 4.47 -11.71
CA LEU A 21 16.33 4.06 -12.41
C LEU A 21 16.65 5.01 -13.58
N ARG A 22 15.65 5.35 -14.40
CA ARG A 22 15.84 6.29 -15.52
C ARG A 22 16.28 7.67 -15.04
N SER A 23 15.70 8.19 -13.95
CA SER A 23 16.10 9.48 -13.38
C SER A 23 17.53 9.47 -12.84
N ASN A 24 18.06 8.29 -12.49
CA ASN A 24 19.45 8.08 -12.08
C ASN A 24 20.35 7.67 -13.27
N GLY A 25 19.91 7.87 -14.51
CA GLY A 25 20.71 7.66 -15.72
C GLY A 25 20.89 6.21 -16.14
N PHE A 26 20.05 5.28 -15.68
CA PHE A 26 20.00 3.93 -16.27
C PHE A 26 19.24 3.97 -17.59
N ALA A 27 19.84 3.40 -18.64
CA ALA A 27 19.17 3.22 -19.93
C ALA A 27 18.27 1.99 -19.86
N VAL A 28 17.00 2.20 -19.49
CA VAL A 28 15.99 1.15 -19.43
C VAL A 28 14.99 1.33 -20.57
N ALA A 29 14.98 0.41 -21.52
CA ALA A 29 14.03 0.40 -22.63
C ALA A 29 12.61 -0.01 -22.17
N PRO A 30 11.56 0.35 -22.92
CA PRO A 30 10.20 -0.12 -22.66
C PRO A 30 10.10 -1.66 -22.60
N GLU A 31 10.77 -2.38 -23.50
CA GLU A 31 10.72 -3.83 -23.58
C GLU A 31 11.33 -4.49 -22.34
N GLN A 32 12.39 -3.91 -21.79
CA GLN A 32 12.98 -4.36 -20.52
C GLN A 32 12.03 -4.14 -19.34
N THR A 33 11.25 -3.05 -19.38
CA THR A 33 10.23 -2.78 -18.36
C THR A 33 9.14 -3.84 -18.42
N THR A 34 8.64 -4.16 -19.61
CA THR A 34 7.65 -5.23 -19.81
C THR A 34 8.20 -6.59 -19.37
N ALA A 35 9.46 -6.91 -19.72
CA ALA A 35 10.11 -8.15 -19.30
C ALA A 35 10.26 -8.25 -17.78
N PHE A 36 10.58 -7.14 -17.10
CA PHE A 36 10.65 -7.08 -15.64
C PHE A 36 9.30 -7.39 -14.98
N LEU A 37 8.22 -6.79 -15.46
CA LEU A 37 6.87 -7.03 -14.93
C LEU A 37 6.45 -8.49 -15.16
N ALA A 38 6.69 -9.03 -16.35
CA ALA A 38 6.40 -10.43 -16.67
C ALA A 38 7.19 -11.40 -15.79
N ALA A 39 8.46 -11.06 -15.48
CA ALA A 39 9.28 -11.87 -14.57
C ALA A 39 8.76 -11.84 -13.12
N ILE A 40 8.27 -10.69 -12.64
CA ILE A 40 7.63 -10.59 -11.32
C ILE A 40 6.34 -11.42 -11.28
N GLU A 41 5.52 -11.35 -12.32
CA GLU A 41 4.29 -12.13 -12.44
C GLU A 41 4.60 -13.65 -12.36
N LEU A 42 5.62 -14.11 -13.08
CA LEU A 42 6.02 -15.52 -13.10
C LEU A 42 6.61 -16.00 -11.76
N LEU A 43 7.46 -15.20 -11.11
CA LEU A 43 8.07 -15.56 -9.82
C LEU A 43 7.08 -15.41 -8.64
N GLY A 44 6.03 -14.62 -8.84
CA GLY A 44 5.15 -14.13 -7.80
C GLY A 44 5.86 -13.06 -6.93
N PRO A 45 5.22 -11.90 -6.65
CA PRO A 45 5.78 -10.85 -5.80
C PRO A 45 5.75 -11.21 -4.29
N ARG A 46 6.15 -12.44 -3.95
CA ARG A 46 6.10 -12.98 -2.58
C ARG A 46 7.37 -12.71 -1.78
N SER A 47 8.41 -12.17 -2.41
CA SER A 47 9.69 -11.87 -1.79
C SER A 47 10.39 -10.72 -2.52
N LEU A 48 10.86 -9.73 -1.76
CA LEU A 48 11.71 -8.65 -2.29
C LEU A 48 12.96 -9.20 -2.98
N GLU A 49 13.50 -10.32 -2.53
CA GLU A 49 14.66 -10.95 -3.15
C GLU A 49 14.33 -11.49 -4.55
N HIS A 50 13.13 -12.04 -4.76
CA HIS A 50 12.69 -12.47 -6.09
C HIS A 50 12.51 -11.28 -7.03
N ILE A 51 11.94 -10.17 -6.53
CA ILE A 51 11.77 -8.93 -7.30
C ILE A 51 13.15 -8.35 -7.67
N ARG A 52 14.10 -8.35 -6.72
CA ARG A 52 15.48 -7.90 -6.98
C ARG A 52 16.12 -8.73 -8.08
N ARG A 53 16.04 -10.06 -7.99
CA ARG A 53 16.60 -10.98 -9.00
C ARG A 53 15.94 -10.82 -10.36
N ALA A 54 14.62 -10.64 -10.41
CA ALA A 54 13.90 -10.36 -11.65
C ALA A 54 14.43 -9.09 -12.33
N GLY A 55 14.59 -8.01 -11.56
CA GLY A 55 15.11 -6.75 -12.10
C GLY A 55 16.56 -6.86 -12.56
N LEU A 56 17.42 -7.57 -11.82
CA LEU A 56 18.81 -7.83 -12.26
C LEU A 56 18.88 -8.62 -13.58
N ALA A 57 17.97 -9.57 -13.78
CA ALA A 57 17.92 -10.40 -14.98
C ALA A 57 17.35 -9.66 -16.21
N THR A 58 16.38 -8.78 -16.02
CA THR A 58 15.58 -8.17 -17.10
C THR A 58 16.00 -6.76 -17.46
N LEU A 59 16.31 -5.94 -16.46
CA LEU A 59 16.78 -4.56 -16.64
C LEU A 59 18.27 -4.52 -17.00
N ALA A 60 18.98 -5.63 -16.75
CA ALA A 60 20.37 -5.86 -17.12
C ALA A 60 21.28 -4.64 -16.83
N PRO A 61 21.32 -4.14 -15.58
CA PRO A 61 22.18 -3.01 -15.25
C PRO A 61 23.65 -3.35 -15.56
N PRO A 62 24.44 -2.39 -16.08
CA PRO A 62 25.87 -2.59 -16.27
C PRO A 62 26.56 -3.07 -14.99
N PRO A 63 27.51 -4.01 -15.05
CA PRO A 63 28.09 -4.64 -13.87
C PRO A 63 28.70 -3.62 -12.88
N GLU A 64 29.29 -2.54 -13.40
CA GLU A 64 29.88 -1.44 -12.61
C GLU A 64 28.82 -0.66 -11.82
N ARG A 65 27.56 -0.71 -12.26
CA ARG A 65 26.44 0.02 -11.68
C ARG A 65 25.52 -0.83 -10.81
N ARG A 66 25.81 -2.13 -10.67
CA ARG A 66 25.00 -3.05 -9.84
C ARG A 66 24.84 -2.58 -8.40
N ALA A 67 25.92 -2.10 -7.77
CA ALA A 67 25.85 -1.56 -6.41
C ALA A 67 24.92 -0.33 -6.29
N THR A 68 24.88 0.52 -7.33
CA THR A 68 23.95 1.66 -7.38
C THR A 68 22.52 1.19 -7.56
N TYR A 69 22.29 0.22 -8.44
CA TYR A 69 20.99 -0.42 -8.63
C TYR A 69 20.47 -1.02 -7.32
N ASP A 70 21.29 -1.78 -6.59
CA ASP A 70 20.89 -2.43 -5.34
C ASP A 70 20.51 -1.41 -4.26
N ARG A 71 21.24 -0.29 -4.20
CA ARG A 71 20.93 0.80 -3.28
C ARG A 71 19.61 1.50 -3.62
N LEU A 72 19.37 1.78 -4.90
CA LEU A 72 18.10 2.37 -5.35
C LEU A 72 16.93 1.41 -5.09
N PHE A 73 17.16 0.11 -5.26
CA PHE A 73 16.17 -0.91 -4.92
C PHE A 73 15.81 -0.88 -3.44
N ASP A 74 16.82 -0.86 -2.55
CA ASP A 74 16.60 -0.80 -1.11
C ASP A 74 15.82 0.45 -0.70
N ILE A 75 16.21 1.62 -1.23
CA ILE A 75 15.53 2.89 -0.95
C ILE A 75 14.06 2.83 -1.39
N HIS A 76 13.80 2.31 -2.59
CA HIS A 76 12.47 2.29 -3.17
C HIS A 76 11.54 1.31 -2.46
N PHE A 77 11.95 0.04 -2.32
CA PHE A 77 11.06 -1.00 -1.83
C PHE A 77 10.98 -1.08 -0.30
N ARG A 78 12.08 -0.86 0.43
CA ARG A 78 12.01 -0.82 1.91
C ARG A 78 11.45 0.50 2.42
N GLY A 79 11.63 1.59 1.66
CA GLY A 79 10.95 2.86 1.91
C GLY A 79 9.44 2.78 1.64
N ALA A 80 9.05 2.13 0.54
CA ALA A 80 7.64 1.93 0.21
C ALA A 80 6.92 1.02 1.21
N GLU A 81 7.53 -0.08 1.68
CA GLU A 81 6.94 -0.93 2.72
C GLU A 81 6.65 -0.17 4.03
N ALA A 82 7.50 0.80 4.39
CA ALA A 82 7.26 1.65 5.56
C ALA A 82 6.07 2.60 5.35
N ILE A 83 5.86 3.07 4.11
CA ILE A 83 4.75 3.97 3.75
C ILE A 83 3.44 3.17 3.62
N GLU A 84 3.44 2.00 2.95
CA GLU A 84 2.26 1.15 2.82
C GLU A 84 1.79 0.58 4.16
N ARG A 85 2.70 0.25 5.09
CA ARG A 85 2.31 -0.13 6.46
C ARG A 85 1.63 1.04 7.19
N ALA A 86 2.14 2.26 7.04
CA ALA A 86 1.55 3.44 7.66
C ALA A 86 0.16 3.77 7.08
N GLU A 87 -0.05 3.58 5.78
CA GLU A 87 -1.35 3.80 5.12
C GLU A 87 -2.37 2.67 5.40
N GLY A 88 -1.90 1.45 5.73
CA GLY A 88 -2.76 0.31 6.08
C GLY A 88 -3.22 0.27 7.54
N GLU A 89 -2.68 1.15 8.40
CA GLU A 89 -3.09 1.27 9.81
C GLU A 89 -4.22 2.31 10.02
N ASP A 90 -4.58 3.10 8.99
CA ASP A 90 -5.64 4.13 9.05
C ASP A 90 -7.06 3.59 8.75
N GLU A 91 -7.22 2.30 8.40
CA GLU A 91 -8.54 1.70 8.12
C GLU A 91 -9.36 1.32 9.37
N ASP A 92 -8.80 1.46 10.59
CA ASP A 92 -9.51 1.21 11.85
C ASP A 92 -9.84 2.50 12.63
N ILE A 93 -10.30 3.56 11.95
CA ILE A 93 -11.10 4.57 12.66
C ILE A 93 -12.49 3.99 12.90
N VAL A 94 -12.61 3.18 13.97
CA VAL A 94 -13.88 2.85 14.59
C VAL A 94 -14.55 4.16 14.99
N ARG A 95 -15.44 4.67 14.13
CA ARG A 95 -16.32 5.79 14.47
C ARG A 95 -17.28 5.30 15.54
N LEU A 96 -16.92 5.51 16.81
CA LEU A 96 -17.85 5.43 17.92
C LEU A 96 -18.93 6.49 17.67
N GLN A 97 -20.10 6.05 17.22
CA GLN A 97 -21.26 6.90 17.03
C GLN A 97 -21.76 7.31 18.43
N GLU A 98 -21.50 8.55 18.83
CA GLU A 98 -22.18 9.17 19.98
C GLU A 98 -23.65 9.40 19.60
N GLU A 99 -24.55 8.54 20.07
CA GLU A 99 -25.98 8.83 20.04
C GLU A 99 -26.33 9.85 21.14
N GLY A 100 -26.28 11.13 20.77
CA GLY A 100 -26.77 12.24 21.58
C GLY A 100 -28.24 12.57 21.30
N ARG A 101 -29.09 12.25 22.28
CA ARG A 101 -30.30 12.94 22.80
C ARG A 101 -31.33 13.62 21.85
N GLY A 102 -32.62 13.36 22.15
CA GLY A 102 -33.79 14.10 21.63
C GLY A 102 -35.14 13.51 22.10
N GLU A 103 -35.47 13.48 23.41
CA GLU A 103 -36.63 14.17 24.06
C GLU A 103 -38.04 14.00 23.44
N ASP A 104 -38.95 13.32 24.17
CA ASP A 104 -40.36 13.72 24.40
C ASP A 104 -40.99 12.84 25.51
N GLU A 105 -41.66 13.48 26.48
CA GLU A 105 -42.24 12.96 27.74
C GLU A 105 -43.77 13.26 27.80
N PRO A 106 -44.63 12.70 28.70
CA PRO A 106 -45.12 11.33 28.97
C PRO A 106 -46.68 11.28 28.74
N PRO A 107 -47.52 10.34 29.26
CA PRO A 107 -47.91 10.32 30.69
C PRO A 107 -48.35 8.96 31.32
N LEU A 108 -48.19 8.91 32.66
CA LEU A 108 -49.07 8.28 33.68
C LEU A 108 -49.32 6.75 33.67
N ALA A 109 -48.90 6.06 34.74
CA ALA A 109 -49.81 5.51 35.75
C ALA A 109 -49.05 4.87 36.93
N ASP A 110 -49.21 5.52 38.09
CA ASP A 110 -49.44 5.03 39.44
C ASP A 110 -48.89 3.66 39.92
N GLY A 111 -48.32 3.67 41.13
CA GLY A 111 -47.94 2.44 41.83
C GLY A 111 -46.86 2.58 42.90
N ALA A 112 -47.19 3.31 43.98
CA ALA A 112 -46.73 3.10 45.37
C ALA A 112 -45.26 2.69 45.65
N ASN A 113 -44.57 3.61 46.32
CA ASN A 113 -43.41 3.36 47.16
C ASN A 113 -43.70 2.30 48.23
N GLU A 114 -42.74 1.39 48.46
CA GLU A 114 -42.39 1.01 49.83
C GLU A 114 -40.85 0.88 49.93
N SER A 115 -40.26 1.79 50.70
CA SER A 115 -38.84 1.80 51.05
C SER A 115 -38.62 1.01 52.34
N GLY A 116 -37.57 0.19 52.36
CA GLY A 116 -36.57 0.18 53.44
C GLY A 116 -36.90 -0.50 54.78
N LEU A 117 -36.14 -1.57 55.05
CA LEU A 117 -35.30 -1.80 56.25
C LEU A 117 -35.80 -1.36 57.65
N ALA A 118 -35.76 -2.38 58.54
CA ALA A 118 -35.58 -2.40 60.00
C ALA A 118 -36.80 -2.82 60.83
#